data_AF-A0A669Q6S7-F1
#
_entry.id   AF-A0A669Q6S7-F1
#
_cell.length_a   1.000
_cell.length_b   1.000
_cell.length_c   1.000
_cell.angle_alpha   90.00
_cell.angle_beta   90.00
_cell.angle_gamma   90.00
#
_symmetry.space_group_name_H-M   'P 1'
#
loop_
_entity.id
_entity.type
_entity.pdbx_description
1 polymer ?
#
loop_
_entity_poly.entity_id
_entity_poly.type
_entity_poly.pdbx_seq_one_letter_code
_entity_poly.pdbx_strand_id
1 'polypeptide(L)'
;MLEEDNDETCWNSLENFRVKLISVIDPSRITPYLRQCQVINHDDEEQVLNDPSLVMRKRKAGVLLDILQRTGRKGFEAFMESLELYYPQLYKKITGKEPSRVFSLIIGNQTGQQLLIFLLMNEITKLQRTVQEERQKNWGIACTMLG
;
A
#
# COMPACT_ATOMS: atom_id res chain seq x y z
N MET A 1 19.47 3.62 -22.49
CA MET A 1 20.49 3.03 -21.60
C MET A 1 20.66 3.91 -20.35
N LEU A 2 19.57 4.34 -19.70
CA LEU A 2 19.60 5.26 -18.53
C LEU A 2 18.64 4.81 -17.40
N GLU A 3 17.95 3.67 -17.53
CA GLU A 3 16.97 3.24 -16.53
C GLU A 3 17.54 2.29 -15.46
N GLU A 4 18.55 1.48 -15.80
CA GLU A 4 19.17 0.53 -14.86
C GLU A 4 20.01 1.22 -13.77
N ASP A 5 20.69 2.33 -14.12
CA ASP A 5 21.59 3.05 -13.21
C ASP A 5 20.84 3.72 -12.03
N ASN A 6 19.56 4.05 -12.24
CA ASN A 6 18.73 4.65 -11.20
C ASN A 6 18.13 3.61 -10.24
N ASP A 7 17.98 2.34 -10.66
CA ASP A 7 17.47 1.26 -9.81
C ASP A 7 18.50 0.80 -8.78
N GLU A 8 19.75 0.65 -9.24
CA GLU A 8 20.86 0.23 -8.38
C GLU A 8 21.15 1.30 -7.33
N THR A 9 21.05 2.59 -7.69
CA THR A 9 21.23 3.71 -6.78
C THR A 9 20.18 3.76 -5.65
N CYS A 10 18.91 3.45 -5.96
CA CYS A 10 17.83 3.40 -4.99
C CYS A 10 18.03 2.28 -3.95
N TRP A 11 18.37 1.07 -4.40
CA TRP A 11 18.64 -0.07 -3.51
C TRP A 11 19.93 0.12 -2.70
N ASN A 12 20.99 0.69 -3.27
CA ASN A 12 22.23 1.00 -2.55
C ASN A 12 22.00 1.96 -1.37
N SER A 13 21.11 2.94 -1.54
CA SER A 13 20.72 3.85 -0.47
C SER A 13 19.99 3.13 0.66
N LEU A 14 19.14 2.15 0.31
CA LEU A 14 18.38 1.33 1.25
C LEU A 14 19.28 0.38 2.04
N GLU A 15 20.31 -0.17 1.38
CA GLU A 15 21.27 -1.12 1.95
C GLU A 15 22.02 -0.52 3.15
N ASN A 16 22.34 0.77 3.10
CA ASN A 16 22.90 1.51 4.25
C ASN A 16 22.02 1.48 5.50
N PHE A 17 20.71 1.33 5.33
CA PHE A 17 19.73 1.23 6.41
C PHE A 17 19.28 -0.21 6.67
N ARG A 18 19.81 -1.22 5.96
CA ARG A 18 19.35 -2.61 6.02
C ARG A 18 19.29 -3.16 7.44
N VAL A 19 20.35 -2.99 8.23
CA VAL A 19 20.41 -3.46 9.63
C VAL A 19 19.27 -2.88 10.47
N LYS A 20 18.93 -1.61 10.23
CA LYS A 20 17.84 -0.95 10.93
C LYS A 20 16.48 -1.42 10.42
N LEU A 21 16.32 -1.51 9.11
CA LEU A 21 15.10 -2.00 8.44
C LEU A 21 14.74 -3.39 8.96
N ILE A 22 15.63 -4.36 8.86
CA ILE A 22 15.37 -5.74 9.31
C ILE A 22 15.10 -5.84 10.82
N SER A 23 15.56 -4.87 11.61
CA SER A 23 15.34 -4.84 13.06
C SER A 23 13.96 -4.33 13.46
N VAL A 24 13.37 -3.45 12.64
CA VAL A 24 12.09 -2.77 12.93
C VAL A 24 10.93 -3.40 12.17
N ILE A 25 11.19 -3.83 10.93
CA ILE A 25 10.16 -4.31 10.02
C ILE A 25 9.63 -5.66 10.46
N ASP A 26 8.30 -5.75 10.44
CA ASP A 26 7.57 -7.01 10.52
C ASP A 26 7.09 -7.44 9.12
N PRO A 27 7.64 -8.53 8.56
CA PRO A 27 7.25 -9.05 7.25
C PRO A 27 5.76 -9.37 7.17
N SER A 28 5.15 -9.88 8.23
CA SER A 28 3.72 -10.24 8.26
C SER A 28 2.78 -9.06 8.02
N ARG A 29 3.23 -7.83 8.30
CA ARG A 29 2.45 -6.61 8.04
C ARG A 29 2.63 -6.10 6.62
N ILE A 30 3.79 -6.35 6.02
CA ILE A 30 4.18 -5.77 4.73
C ILE A 30 3.83 -6.72 3.57
N THR A 31 3.99 -8.04 3.72
CA THR A 31 3.75 -9.01 2.65
C THR A 31 2.37 -8.94 2.00
N PRO A 32 1.24 -8.69 2.71
CA PRO A 32 -0.06 -8.62 2.06
C PRO A 32 -0.17 -7.43 1.10
N TYR A 33 0.48 -6.30 1.44
CA TYR A 33 0.53 -5.11 0.59
C TYR A 33 1.38 -5.36 -0.65
N LEU A 34 2.57 -5.95 -0.47
CA LEU A 34 3.46 -6.28 -1.58
C LEU A 34 2.81 -7.26 -2.57
N ARG A 35 2.03 -8.22 -2.08
CA ARG A 35 1.23 -9.12 -2.92
C ARG A 35 0.16 -8.36 -3.71
N GLN A 36 -0.52 -7.39 -3.07
CA GLN A 36 -1.52 -6.54 -3.74
C GLN A 36 -0.88 -5.66 -4.84
N CYS A 37 0.36 -5.22 -4.62
CA CYS A 37 1.18 -4.52 -5.60
C CYS A 37 1.73 -5.42 -6.71
N GLN A 38 1.49 -6.73 -6.67
CA GLN A 38 1.99 -7.72 -7.63
C GLN A 38 3.53 -7.73 -7.75
N VAL A 39 4.23 -7.39 -6.65
CA VAL A 39 5.70 -7.47 -6.60
C VAL A 39 6.21 -8.77 -5.97
N ILE A 40 5.35 -9.47 -5.23
CA ILE A 40 5.63 -10.81 -4.71
C ILE A 40 4.42 -11.72 -4.94
N ASN A 41 4.68 -13.02 -5.05
CA ASN A 41 3.66 -14.04 -5.29
C ASN A 41 3.17 -14.65 -3.96
N HIS A 42 2.15 -15.50 -4.04
CA HIS A 42 1.68 -16.24 -2.86
C HIS A 42 2.76 -17.16 -2.29
N ASP A 43 3.53 -17.83 -3.16
CA ASP A 43 4.63 -18.72 -2.76
C ASP A 43 5.75 -17.94 -2.05
N ASP A 44 6.09 -16.74 -2.54
CA ASP A 44 7.09 -15.87 -1.91
C ASP A 44 6.64 -15.42 -0.52
N GLU A 45 5.35 -15.08 -0.37
CA GLU A 45 4.75 -14.74 0.92
C GLU A 45 4.80 -15.92 1.89
N GLU A 46 4.42 -17.12 1.44
CA GLU A 46 4.48 -18.34 2.26
C GLU A 46 5.92 -18.66 2.68
N GLN A 47 6.89 -18.55 1.77
CA GLN A 47 8.31 -18.74 2.07
C GLN A 47 8.78 -17.75 3.14
N VAL A 48 8.44 -16.47 3.05
CA VAL A 48 8.87 -15.48 4.04
C VAL A 48 8.21 -15.69 5.40
N LEU A 49 6.93 -16.08 5.43
CA LEU A 49 6.15 -16.16 6.66
C LEU A 49 6.21 -17.51 7.36
N ASN A 50 6.21 -18.62 6.63
CA ASN A 50 6.01 -19.97 7.16
C ASN A 50 7.27 -20.84 7.10
N ASP A 51 8.38 -20.37 6.52
CA ASP A 51 9.62 -21.15 6.48
C ASP A 51 10.19 -21.39 7.90
N PRO A 52 10.31 -22.67 8.34
CA PRO A 52 10.82 -23.02 9.66
C PRO A 52 12.30 -22.68 9.84
N SER A 53 13.06 -22.48 8.76
CA SER A 53 14.47 -22.05 8.81
C SER A 53 14.62 -20.56 9.19
N LEU A 54 13.55 -19.77 9.00
CA LEU A 54 13.52 -18.34 9.26
C LEU A 54 12.89 -18.01 10.62
N VAL A 55 13.32 -18.68 11.69
CA VAL A 55 12.76 -18.50 13.05
C VAL A 55 12.79 -17.04 13.52
N MET A 56 13.82 -16.28 13.12
CA MET A 56 14.02 -14.90 13.55
C MET A 56 13.36 -13.90 12.59
N ARG A 57 12.51 -13.00 13.11
CA ARG A 57 11.87 -11.90 12.33
C ARG A 57 12.88 -11.14 11.45
N LYS A 58 14.07 -10.86 11.98
CA LYS A 58 15.14 -10.16 11.26
C LYS A 58 15.60 -10.92 10.01
N ARG A 59 15.67 -12.25 10.07
CA ARG A 59 16.01 -13.09 8.91
C ARG A 59 14.88 -13.07 7.88
N LYS A 60 13.62 -13.21 8.32
CA LYS A 60 12.45 -13.09 7.44
C LYS A 60 12.44 -11.75 6.68
N ALA A 61 12.70 -10.65 7.38
CA ALA A 61 12.78 -9.32 6.77
C ALA A 61 13.96 -9.18 5.79
N GLY A 62 15.10 -9.81 6.08
CA GLY A 62 16.23 -9.86 5.16
C GLY A 62 15.89 -10.60 3.86
N VAL A 63 15.30 -11.78 3.96
CA VAL A 63 14.86 -12.56 2.79
C VAL A 63 13.83 -11.79 1.97
N LEU A 64 12.88 -11.12 2.62
CA LEU A 64 11.90 -10.27 1.93
C LEU A 64 12.58 -9.15 1.13
N LEU A 65 13.59 -8.48 1.70
CA LEU A 65 14.35 -7.46 0.99
C LEU A 65 15.10 -8.05 -0.21
N ASP A 66 15.66 -9.25 -0.08
CA ASP A 66 16.38 -9.91 -1.18
C ASP A 66 15.44 -10.28 -2.34
N ILE A 67 14.21 -10.71 -2.04
CA ILE A 67 13.17 -10.96 -3.05
C ILE A 67 12.79 -9.65 -3.76
N LEU A 68 12.59 -8.57 -2.99
CA LEU A 68 12.21 -7.27 -3.55
C LEU A 68 13.33 -6.64 -4.39
N GLN A 69 14.59 -6.90 -4.05
CA GLN A 69 15.73 -6.43 -4.85
C GLN A 69 15.74 -7.07 -6.24
N ARG A 70 15.32 -8.34 -6.36
CA ARG A 70 15.21 -9.04 -7.66
C ARG A 70 14.09 -8.50 -8.54
N THR A 71 13.10 -7.81 -7.96
CA THR A 71 11.99 -7.19 -8.71
C THR A 71 12.28 -5.75 -9.16
N GLY A 72 13.48 -5.23 -8.89
CA GLY A 72 13.97 -3.95 -9.42
C GLY A 72 13.22 -2.74 -8.86
N ARG A 73 12.99 -1.71 -9.71
CA ARG A 73 12.28 -0.47 -9.32
C ARG A 73 10.91 -0.72 -8.69
N LYS A 74 10.12 -1.65 -9.24
CA LYS A 74 8.76 -1.93 -8.76
C LYS A 74 8.78 -2.45 -7.32
N GLY A 75 9.71 -3.35 -7.00
CA GLY A 75 9.90 -3.85 -5.64
C GLY A 75 10.29 -2.73 -4.66
N PHE A 76 11.17 -1.83 -5.10
CA PHE A 76 11.58 -0.67 -4.30
C PHE A 76 10.40 0.27 -4.03
N GLU A 77 9.66 0.67 -5.05
CA GLU A 77 8.49 1.56 -4.91
C GLU A 77 7.42 0.96 -4.00
N ALA A 78 7.06 -0.31 -4.20
CA ALA A 78 6.10 -1.02 -3.35
C ALA A 78 6.56 -1.07 -1.90
N PHE A 79 7.86 -1.32 -1.68
CA PHE A 79 8.44 -1.34 -0.34
C PHE A 79 8.38 0.05 0.32
N MET A 80 8.72 1.10 -0.43
CA MET A 80 8.66 2.47 0.07
C MET A 80 7.25 2.91 0.45
N GLU A 81 6.24 2.57 -0.36
CA GLU A 81 4.83 2.81 -0.02
C GLU A 81 4.40 2.02 1.21
N SER A 82 4.84 0.76 1.34
CA SER A 82 4.55 -0.05 2.52
C SER A 82 5.19 0.54 3.79
N LEU A 83 6.40 1.09 3.69
CA LEU A 83 7.06 1.78 4.79
C LEU A 83 6.34 3.06 5.17
N GLU A 84 5.86 3.82 4.19
CA GLU A 84 5.10 5.04 4.41
C GLU A 84 3.77 4.77 5.14
N LEU A 85 3.11 3.66 4.78
CA LEU A 85 1.86 3.22 5.39
C LEU A 85 2.02 2.73 6.83
N TYR A 86 2.95 1.78 7.05
CA TYR A 86 3.06 1.06 8.32
C TYR A 86 4.10 1.66 9.28
N TYR A 87 5.13 2.33 8.74
CA TYR A 87 6.27 2.84 9.51
C TYR A 87 6.65 4.27 9.08
N PRO A 88 5.73 5.26 9.21
CA PRO A 88 5.95 6.63 8.71
C PRO A 88 7.21 7.30 9.28
N GLN A 89 7.55 6.99 10.54
CA GLN A 89 8.77 7.50 11.18
C GLN A 89 10.06 6.91 10.58
N LEU A 90 10.01 5.67 10.12
CA LEU A 90 11.13 5.01 9.47
C LEU A 90 11.30 5.52 8.05
N TYR A 91 10.20 5.67 7.31
CA TYR A 91 10.18 6.27 5.98
C TYR A 91 10.82 7.67 5.99
N LYS A 92 10.35 8.56 6.88
CA LYS A 92 10.89 9.93 7.00
C LYS A 92 12.39 9.95 7.32
N LYS A 93 12.88 8.95 8.07
CA LYS A 93 14.31 8.85 8.40
C LYS A 93 15.17 8.37 7.23
N ILE A 94 14.62 7.57 6.33
CA ILE A 94 15.35 7.03 5.17
C ILE A 94 15.29 8.00 4.00
N THR A 95 14.13 8.59 3.73
CA THR A 95 13.92 9.48 2.58
C THR A 95 14.14 10.95 2.89
N GLY A 96 14.05 11.35 4.17
CA GLY A 96 13.99 12.75 4.58
C GLY A 96 12.69 13.46 4.19
N LYS A 97 11.72 12.77 3.57
CA LYS A 97 10.45 13.32 3.09
C LYS A 97 9.31 13.04 4.07
N GLU A 98 8.31 13.92 4.08
CA GLU A 98 7.09 13.67 4.85
C GLU A 98 6.26 12.57 4.18
N PRO A 99 5.65 11.66 4.95
CA PRO A 99 4.76 10.63 4.43
C PRO A 99 3.47 11.28 3.90
N SER A 100 3.36 11.35 2.59
CA SER A 100 2.18 11.75 1.81
C SER A 100 1.02 10.73 1.88
N ARG A 101 1.30 9.47 2.22
CA ARG A 101 0.37 8.31 2.24
C ARG A 101 -0.36 8.08 0.92
N VAL A 102 0.28 8.40 -0.21
CA VAL A 102 -0.30 8.19 -1.53
C VAL A 102 0.05 6.78 -2.00
N PHE A 103 -0.95 5.91 -2.14
CA PHE A 103 -0.81 4.55 -2.68
C PHE A 103 -0.63 4.59 -4.20
N SER A 104 0.47 5.15 -4.68
CA SER A 104 0.73 5.38 -6.10
C SER A 104 0.77 4.08 -6.90
N LEU A 105 1.14 2.96 -6.29
CA LEU A 105 1.20 1.65 -6.95
C LEU A 105 -0.17 0.92 -6.98
N ILE A 106 -0.98 1.05 -5.92
CA ILE A 106 -2.37 0.54 -5.93
C ILE A 106 -3.24 1.41 -6.84
N ILE A 107 -3.07 2.73 -6.77
CA ILE A 107 -3.71 3.69 -7.69
C ILE A 107 -3.07 3.58 -9.08
N GLY A 108 -1.86 3.04 -9.24
CA GLY A 108 -1.24 2.83 -10.55
C GLY A 108 -1.73 1.56 -11.25
N ASN A 109 -2.17 0.56 -10.48
CA ASN A 109 -2.67 -0.71 -11.03
C ASN A 109 -4.15 -0.58 -11.44
N GLN A 110 -4.48 -0.98 -12.67
CA GLN A 110 -5.84 -0.91 -13.24
C GLN A 110 -6.89 -1.49 -12.26
N THR A 111 -6.55 -2.59 -11.59
CA THR A 111 -7.45 -3.27 -10.64
C THR A 111 -7.71 -2.46 -9.36
N GLY A 112 -6.70 -1.76 -8.85
CA GLY A 112 -6.82 -0.94 -7.63
C GLY A 112 -7.57 0.37 -7.87
N GLN A 113 -7.36 1.01 -9.02
CA GLN A 113 -8.17 2.16 -9.44
C GLN A 113 -9.65 1.82 -9.57
N GLN A 114 -9.98 0.71 -10.25
CA GLN A 114 -11.37 0.31 -10.46
C GLN A 114 -12.07 -0.03 -9.15
N LEU A 115 -11.37 -0.69 -8.21
CA LEU A 115 -11.92 -0.99 -6.89
C LEU A 115 -12.19 0.29 -6.07
N LEU A 116 -11.25 1.25 -6.08
CA LEU A 116 -11.42 2.53 -5.40
C LEU A 116 -12.56 3.35 -6.00
N ILE A 117 -12.62 3.45 -7.33
CA ILE A 117 -13.71 4.13 -8.06
C ILE A 117 -15.05 3.48 -7.72
N PHE A 118 -15.11 2.14 -7.69
CA PHE A 118 -16.33 1.41 -7.34
C PHE A 118 -16.81 1.70 -5.90
N LEU A 119 -15.90 1.70 -4.93
CA LEU A 119 -16.23 2.03 -3.53
C LEU A 119 -16.72 3.46 -3.38
N LEU A 120 -16.04 4.42 -4.03
CA LEU A 120 -16.44 5.83 -4.04
C LEU A 120 -17.81 6.01 -4.72
N MET A 121 -18.04 5.38 -5.87
CA MET A 121 -19.34 5.40 -6.56
C MET A 121 -20.46 4.83 -5.68
N ASN A 122 -20.20 3.74 -4.95
CA ASN A 122 -21.19 3.16 -4.06
C ASN A 122 -21.58 4.12 -2.93
N GLU A 123 -20.60 4.80 -2.32
CA GLU A 123 -20.87 5.77 -1.27
C GLU A 123 -21.59 7.02 -1.80
N ILE A 124 -21.22 7.51 -2.98
CA ILE A 124 -21.94 8.60 -3.68
C ILE A 124 -23.39 8.20 -3.94
N THR A 125 -23.63 6.96 -4.37
CA THR A 125 -24.98 6.46 -4.67
C THR A 125 -25.84 6.38 -3.41
N LYS A 126 -25.27 5.99 -2.26
CA LYS A 126 -25.98 6.01 -0.97
C LYS A 126 -26.32 7.45 -0.57
N LEU A 127 -25.36 8.36 -0.65
CA LEU A 127 -25.59 9.77 -0.32
C LEU A 127 -26.66 10.39 -1.22
N GLN A 128 -26.67 10.09 -2.52
CA GLN A 128 -27.71 10.54 -3.43
C GLN A 128 -29.09 10.00 -3.06
N ARG A 129 -29.21 8.73 -2.62
CA ARG A 129 -30.48 8.19 -2.12
C ARG A 129 -30.96 8.93 -0.88
N THR A 130 -30.08 9.15 0.10
CA THR A 130 -30.43 9.90 1.31
C THR A 130 -30.92 11.30 0.96
N VAL A 131 -30.22 12.01 0.06
CA VAL A 131 -30.63 13.35 -0.39
C VAL A 131 -32.00 13.30 -1.09
N GLN A 132 -32.26 12.28 -1.91
CA GLN A 132 -33.53 12.13 -2.61
C GLN A 132 -34.69 11.81 -1.65
N GLU A 133 -34.44 10.97 -0.65
CA GLU A 133 -35.42 10.65 0.40
C GLU A 133 -35.77 11.87 1.24
N GLU A 134 -34.77 12.67 1.63
CA GLU A 134 -35.00 13.93 2.35
C GLU A 134 -35.78 14.93 1.50
N ARG A 135 -35.47 15.06 0.20
CA ARG A 135 -36.25 15.89 -0.72
C ARG A 135 -37.70 15.42 -0.84
N GLN A 136 -37.94 14.12 -0.90
CA GLN A 136 -39.28 13.55 -1.02
C GLN A 136 -40.10 13.74 0.26
N LYS A 137 -39.48 13.59 1.44
CA LYS A 137 -40.10 13.90 2.74
C LYS A 137 -40.46 15.37 2.84
N ASN A 138 -39.54 16.27 2.46
CA ASN A 138 -39.81 17.71 2.48
C ASN A 138 -40.93 18.10 1.52
N TRP A 139 -40.99 17.50 0.33
CA TRP A 139 -42.11 17.68 -0.61
C TRP A 139 -43.44 17.18 -0.04
N GLY A 140 -43.44 16.02 0.61
CA GLY A 140 -44.62 15.46 1.26
C GLY A 140 -45.15 16.36 2.39
N ILE A 141 -44.27 16.89 3.23
CA ILE A 141 -44.61 17.81 4.32
C ILE A 141 -45.17 19.13 3.77
N ALA A 142 -44.54 19.68 2.72
CA ALA A 142 -45.00 20.92 2.08
C ALA A 142 -46.40 20.76 1.47
N CYS A 143 -46.71 19.61 0.85
CA CYS A 143 -48.05 19.33 0.33
C CYS A 143 -49.12 19.18 1.44
N THR A 144 -48.79 18.61 2.60
CA THR A 144 -49.73 18.49 3.73
C THR A 144 -49.96 19.79 4.49
N MET A 145 -49.05 20.77 4.40
CA MET A 145 -49.17 22.07 5.06
C MET A 145 -49.97 23.10 4.25
N LEU A 146 -50.24 22.81 2.96
CA LEU A 146 -50.92 23.69 2.02
C LEU A 146 -52.36 23.27 1.67
N GLY A 147 -52.86 22.20 2.30
CA GLY A 147 -54.26 21.76 2.20
C GLY A 147 -54.97 21.89 3.54
#